data_AF-A0A961C9Y7-F1
#
_entry.id   AF-A0A961C9Y7-F1
#
_cell.length_a   1.000
_cell.length_b   1.000
_cell.length_c   1.000
_cell.angle_alpha   90.00
_cell.angle_beta   90.00
_cell.angle_gamma   90.00
#
_symmetry.space_group_name_H-M   'P 1'
#
loop_
_entity.id
_entity.type
_entity.pdbx_description
1 polymer ?
#
loop_
_entity_poly.entity_id
_entity_poly.type
_entity_poly.pdbx_seq_one_letter_code
_entity_poly.pdbx_strand_id
1 'polypeptide(L)'
;MPPYDPLRFADTREEYVWCRVTVTVRATGEVRETVGDYLNLEYMPRLRCGIEEAASALGLIDHLADDDLYVSVCAAVTKQLALMPWAHLTCPTLTVRIDLLEPPT
;
A
#
# COMPACT_ATOMS: atom_id res chain seq x y z
N MET A 1 7.40 -17.66 0.15
CA MET A 1 7.31 -17.04 -1.18
C MET A 1 5.85 -16.81 -1.48
N PRO A 2 5.45 -15.64 -2.00
CA PRO A 2 4.04 -15.37 -2.31
C PRO A 2 3.49 -16.40 -3.31
N PRO A 3 2.19 -16.72 -3.25
CA PRO A 3 1.53 -17.66 -4.18
C PRO A 3 1.22 -17.02 -5.55
N TYR A 4 1.75 -15.83 -5.80
CA TYR A 4 1.64 -15.07 -7.05
C TYR A 4 3.03 -14.59 -7.44
N ASP A 5 3.20 -14.21 -8.71
CA ASP A 5 4.46 -13.66 -9.21
C ASP A 5 4.53 -12.14 -8.94
N PRO A 6 5.39 -11.67 -8.00
CA PRO A 6 5.50 -10.25 -7.69
C PRO A 6 6.23 -9.46 -8.77
N LEU A 7 7.03 -10.10 -9.64
CA LEU A 7 7.78 -9.43 -10.71
C LEU A 7 6.85 -8.81 -11.76
N ARG A 8 5.64 -9.35 -11.92
CA ARG A 8 4.61 -8.79 -12.80
C ARG A 8 4.20 -7.35 -12.45
N PHE A 9 4.39 -6.97 -11.20
CA PHE A 9 4.00 -5.67 -10.67
C PHE A 9 5.20 -4.76 -10.41
N ALA A 10 6.42 -5.27 -10.68
CA ALA A 10 7.66 -4.56 -10.41
C ALA A 10 7.97 -3.54 -11.50
N ASP A 11 8.67 -2.47 -11.15
CA ASP A 11 9.24 -1.53 -12.10
C ASP A 11 10.34 -2.18 -12.94
N THR A 12 10.85 -1.46 -13.96
CA THR A 12 11.88 -2.00 -14.88
C THR A 12 13.20 -2.38 -14.21
N ARG A 13 13.48 -1.86 -13.01
CA ARG A 13 14.68 -2.20 -12.24
C ARG A 13 14.46 -3.32 -11.23
N GLU A 14 13.23 -3.81 -11.12
CA GLU A 14 12.81 -4.80 -10.12
C GLU A 14 13.11 -4.33 -8.67
N GLU A 15 13.06 -3.01 -8.43
CA GLU A 15 13.33 -2.39 -7.13
C GLU A 15 12.04 -2.09 -6.38
N TYR A 16 11.01 -1.66 -7.12
CA TYR A 16 9.74 -1.19 -6.57
C TYR A 16 8.55 -1.87 -7.22
N VAL A 17 7.44 -1.95 -6.50
CA VAL A 17 6.20 -2.59 -6.92
C VAL A 17 5.09 -1.55 -7.00
N TRP A 18 4.43 -1.51 -8.15
CA TRP A 18 3.33 -0.60 -8.41
C TRP A 18 2.06 -1.06 -7.71
N CYS A 19 1.35 -0.11 -7.13
CA CYS A 19 0.05 -0.35 -6.55
C CYS A 19 -0.87 0.86 -6.68
N ARG A 20 -2.17 0.58 -6.62
CA ARG A 20 -3.21 1.57 -6.36
C ARG A 20 -3.54 1.53 -4.89
N VAL A 21 -3.58 2.71 -4.26
CA VAL A 21 -4.08 2.89 -2.89
C VAL A 21 -5.39 3.65 -2.96
N THR A 22 -6.47 3.01 -2.53
CA THR A 22 -7.80 3.59 -2.45
C THR A 22 -8.18 3.74 -0.98
N VAL A 23 -8.56 4.96 -0.59
CA VAL A 23 -9.04 5.27 0.76
C VAL A 23 -10.49 5.69 0.69
N THR A 24 -11.33 5.09 1.51
CA THR A 24 -12.73 5.46 1.69
C THR A 24 -12.94 6.04 3.09
N VAL A 25 -13.37 7.30 3.16
CA VAL A 25 -13.74 7.96 4.42
C VAL A 25 -15.13 7.47 4.83
N ARG A 26 -15.23 6.74 5.95
CA ARG A 26 -16.48 6.07 6.35
C ARG A 26 -17.60 7.04 6.71
N ALA A 27 -17.26 8.20 7.27
CA ALA A 27 -18.25 9.19 7.69
C ALA A 27 -18.96 9.88 6.51
N THR A 28 -18.24 10.08 5.40
CA THR A 28 -18.73 10.85 4.24
C THR A 28 -18.95 10.00 2.99
N GLY A 29 -18.35 8.81 2.93
CA GLY A 29 -18.24 8.00 1.72
C GLY A 29 -17.24 8.54 0.69
N GLU A 30 -16.50 9.61 1.01
CA GLU A 30 -15.50 10.18 0.11
C GLU A 30 -14.43 9.13 -0.23
N VAL A 31 -14.10 9.02 -1.52
CA VAL A 31 -13.06 8.13 -2.02
C VAL A 31 -11.88 8.95 -2.54
N ARG A 32 -10.69 8.66 -2.04
CA ARG A 32 -9.42 9.19 -2.51
C ARG A 32 -8.59 8.06 -3.09
N GLU A 33 -7.86 8.33 -4.16
CA GLU A 33 -7.04 7.34 -4.83
C GLU A 33 -5.69 7.94 -5.22
N THR A 34 -4.65 7.11 -5.11
CA THR A 34 -3.35 7.37 -5.72
C THR A 34 -2.79 6.08 -6.33
N VAL A 35 -1.93 6.22 -7.33
CA VAL A 35 -1.22 5.12 -7.99
C VAL A 35 0.26 5.47 -8.03
N GLY A 36 1.12 4.51 -7.69
CA GLY A 36 2.55 4.71 -7.65
C GLY A 36 3.30 3.46 -7.19
N ASP A 37 4.62 3.57 -7.16
CA ASP A 37 5.59 2.54 -6.80
C ASP A 37 5.87 2.51 -5.29
N TYR A 38 4.81 2.59 -4.49
CA TYR A 38 4.87 2.74 -3.02
C TYR A 38 5.34 1.49 -2.24
N LEU A 39 5.82 0.44 -2.91
CA LEU A 39 6.22 -0.81 -2.27
C LEU A 39 7.62 -1.20 -2.73
N ASN A 40 8.48 -1.63 -1.82
CA ASN A 40 9.79 -2.18 -2.16
C ASN A 40 9.66 -3.65 -2.56
N LEU A 41 10.45 -4.10 -3.54
CA LEU A 41 10.60 -5.51 -3.88
C LEU A 41 11.79 -6.14 -3.15
N GLU A 42 11.53 -6.76 -1.99
CA GLU A 42 12.54 -7.50 -1.21
C GLU A 42 12.15 -8.99 -1.16
N TYR A 43 12.23 -9.69 -2.30
CA TYR A 43 11.66 -11.03 -2.57
C TYR A 43 10.12 -11.10 -2.60
N MET A 44 9.46 -10.18 -1.90
CA MET A 44 8.02 -9.96 -1.94
C MET A 44 7.73 -8.47 -1.69
N PRO A 45 6.55 -7.96 -2.08
CA PRO A 45 6.21 -6.56 -1.88
C PRO A 45 6.17 -6.19 -0.39
N ARG A 46 6.80 -5.08 -0.03
CA ARG A 46 6.84 -4.54 1.34
C ARG A 46 6.58 -3.05 1.35
N LEU A 47 5.74 -2.59 2.27
CA LEU A 47 5.32 -1.19 2.31
C LEU A 47 6.45 -0.22 2.71
N ARG A 48 7.28 -0.58 3.69
CA ARG A 48 8.42 0.24 4.17
C ARG A 48 8.01 1.73 4.28
N CYS A 49 8.84 2.65 3.78
CA CYS A 49 8.61 4.09 3.77
C CYS A 49 7.55 4.54 2.74
N GLY A 50 7.15 3.69 1.80
CA GLY A 50 6.15 4.06 0.78
C GLY A 50 4.76 4.35 1.36
N ILE A 51 4.50 3.98 2.62
CA ILE A 51 3.32 4.45 3.36
C ILE A 51 3.30 5.99 3.51
N GLU A 52 4.46 6.63 3.71
CA GLU A 52 4.57 8.08 3.89
C GLU A 52 4.27 8.79 2.58
N GLU A 53 4.81 8.28 1.47
CA GLU A 53 4.58 8.80 0.13
C GLU A 53 3.11 8.64 -0.28
N ALA A 54 2.53 7.45 -0.07
CA ALA A 54 1.12 7.19 -0.35
C ALA A 54 0.20 8.07 0.52
N ALA A 55 0.48 8.19 1.82
CA ALA A 55 -0.30 9.01 2.73
C ALA A 55 -0.20 10.50 2.38
N SER A 56 1.00 10.98 2.02
CA SER A 56 1.21 12.35 1.55
C SER A 56 0.38 12.64 0.28
N ALA A 57 0.42 11.75 -0.71
CA ALA A 57 -0.35 11.88 -1.95
C ALA A 57 -1.88 11.89 -1.71
N LEU A 58 -2.35 11.22 -0.64
CA LEU A 58 -3.76 11.14 -0.26
C LEU A 58 -4.20 12.25 0.73
N GLY A 59 -3.29 13.12 1.15
CA GLY A 59 -3.55 14.14 2.17
C GLY A 59 -3.85 13.54 3.54
N LEU A 60 -3.16 12.45 3.90
CA LEU A 60 -3.33 11.66 5.13
C LEU A 60 -2.06 11.61 5.98
N ILE A 61 -1.00 12.36 5.64
CA ILE A 61 0.30 12.27 6.33
C ILE A 61 0.18 12.53 7.84
N ASP A 62 -0.72 13.42 8.26
CA ASP A 62 -0.96 13.73 9.67
C ASP A 62 -1.53 12.53 10.47
N HIS A 63 -2.12 11.54 9.78
CA HIS A 63 -2.57 10.30 10.41
C HIS A 63 -1.42 9.34 10.73
N LEU A 64 -0.22 9.57 10.20
CA LEU A 64 0.98 8.77 10.45
C LEU A 64 1.87 9.36 11.55
N ALA A 65 1.41 10.36 12.30
CA ALA A 65 2.18 10.96 13.40
C ALA A 65 2.43 10.04 14.60
N ASP A 66 1.85 8.84 14.60
CA ASP A 66 2.02 7.80 15.62
C ASP A 66 2.89 6.66 15.05
N ASP A 67 4.12 6.54 15.56
CA ASP A 67 5.10 5.54 15.15
C ASP A 67 4.62 4.10 15.38
N ASP A 68 3.85 3.85 16.44
CA ASP A 68 3.31 2.51 16.72
C ASP A 68 2.23 2.13 15.70
N LEU A 69 1.38 3.09 15.35
CA LEU A 69 0.39 2.92 14.28
C LEU A 69 1.08 2.64 12.95
N TYR A 70 2.12 3.41 12.61
CA TYR A 70 2.93 3.22 11.40
C TYR A 70 3.45 1.78 11.31
N VAL A 71 4.12 1.29 12.36
CA VAL A 71 4.71 -0.06 12.38
C VAL A 71 3.62 -1.13 12.23
N SER A 72 2.48 -0.94 12.91
CA SER A 72 1.35 -1.88 12.85
C SER A 72 0.76 -1.98 11.44
N VAL A 73 0.62 -0.86 10.74
CA VAL A 73 0.10 -0.79 9.38
C VAL A 73 1.07 -1.47 8.41
N CYS A 74 2.35 -1.13 8.47
CA CYS A 74 3.38 -1.76 7.63
C CYS A 74 3.40 -3.28 7.81
N ALA A 75 3.32 -3.77 9.05
CA ALA A 75 3.28 -5.20 9.35
C ALA A 75 2.01 -5.87 8.79
N ALA A 76 0.84 -5.24 8.97
CA ALA A 76 -0.44 -5.76 8.49
C ALA A 76 -0.51 -5.84 6.97
N VAL A 77 -0.06 -4.81 6.26
CA VAL A 77 0.01 -4.79 4.79
C VAL A 77 0.99 -5.83 4.29
N THR A 78 2.20 -5.88 4.84
CA THR A 78 3.24 -6.84 4.45
C THR A 78 2.77 -8.29 4.60
N LYS A 79 2.04 -8.60 5.68
CA LYS A 79 1.48 -9.95 5.89
C LYS A 79 0.44 -10.33 4.85
N GLN A 80 -0.43 -9.40 4.44
CA GLN A 80 -1.43 -9.65 3.42
C GLN A 80 -0.78 -9.79 2.04
N LEU A 81 0.14 -8.88 1.69
CA LEU A 81 0.88 -8.96 0.43
C LEU A 81 1.74 -10.22 0.33
N ALA A 82 2.19 -10.82 1.44
CA ALA A 82 2.85 -12.12 1.38
C ALA A 82 1.95 -13.26 0.86
N LEU A 83 0.62 -13.08 0.84
CA LEU A 83 -0.36 -14.13 0.52
C LEU A 83 -1.22 -13.82 -0.71
N MET A 84 -1.38 -12.54 -1.07
CA MET A 84 -2.27 -12.12 -2.16
C MET A 84 -1.81 -10.78 -2.75
N PRO A 85 -2.16 -10.47 -4.01
CA PRO A 85 -1.72 -9.24 -4.69
C PRO A 85 -2.56 -8.01 -4.27
N TRP A 86 -3.02 -7.98 -3.03
CA TRP A 86 -3.75 -6.86 -2.45
C TRP A 86 -3.66 -6.87 -0.92
N ALA A 87 -3.93 -5.74 -0.30
CA ALA A 87 -4.10 -5.62 1.14
C ALA A 87 -5.33 -4.77 1.45
N HIS A 88 -5.98 -5.06 2.56
CA HIS A 88 -7.13 -4.32 3.03
C HIS A 88 -6.98 -4.01 4.52
N LEU A 89 -7.16 -2.74 4.85
CA LEU A 89 -7.13 -2.23 6.22
C LEU A 89 -8.44 -1.52 6.51
N THR A 90 -8.87 -1.62 7.76
CA THR A 90 -10.08 -0.95 8.22
C THR A 90 -9.82 -0.39 9.60
N CYS A 91 -10.18 0.87 9.79
CA CYS A 91 -10.30 1.50 11.09
C CYS A 91 -11.68 2.18 11.19
N PRO A 92 -12.05 2.75 12.35
CA PRO A 92 -13.36 3.38 12.52
C PRO A 92 -13.65 4.51 11.54
N THR A 93 -12.63 5.23 11.08
CA THR A 93 -12.77 6.41 10.22
C THR A 93 -12.50 6.13 8.74
N LEU A 94 -11.62 5.18 8.43
CA LEU A 94 -11.14 4.92 7.08
C LEU A 94 -11.20 3.42 6.73
N THR A 95 -11.38 3.16 5.44
CA THR A 95 -11.08 1.88 4.81
C THR A 95 -9.98 2.11 3.80
N VAL A 96 -8.93 1.30 3.81
CA VAL A 96 -7.82 1.40 2.86
C VAL A 96 -7.70 0.10 2.11
N ARG A 97 -7.67 0.18 0.78
CA ARG A 97 -7.39 -0.94 -0.11
C ARG A 97 -6.12 -0.63 -0.89
N ILE A 98 -5.22 -1.60 -0.95
CA ILE A 98 -4.01 -1.55 -1.76
C ILE A 98 -4.12 -2.70 -2.76
N ASP A 99 -4.12 -2.42 -4.04
CA ASP A 99 -4.12 -3.42 -5.11
C ASP A 99 -2.81 -3.32 -5.87
N LEU A 100 -2.10 -4.44 -6.05
CA LEU A 100 -0.92 -4.46 -6.92
C LEU A 100 -1.36 -4.25 -8.38
N LEU A 101 -0.61 -3.44 -9.12
CA LEU A 101 -0.88 -3.11 -10.51
C LEU A 101 0.35 -3.39 -11.36
N GLU A 102 0.15 -3.74 -12.62
CA GLU A 102 1.24 -3.76 -13.58
C GLU A 102 1.78 -2.33 -13.74
N PRO A 103 3.10 -2.14 -13.82
CA PRO A 103 3.70 -0.81 -14.01
C PRO A 103 3.21 -0.18 -15.32
N PRO A 104 3.12 1.16 -15.40
CA PRO A 104 2.90 1.83 -16.67
C PRO A 104 4.04 1.48 -17.65
N THR A 105 3.67 1.40 -18.93
CA THR A 105 4.58 1.09 -20.04
C THR A 105 5.48 2.26 -20.42
#